data_AF-A0A1J3CQ95-F1
#
_entry.id   AF-A0A1J3CQ95-F1
#
_cell.length_a   1.000
_cell.length_b   1.000
_cell.length_c   1.000
_cell.angle_alpha   90.00
_cell.angle_beta   90.00
_cell.angle_gamma   90.00
#
_symmetry.space_group_name_H-M   'P 1'
#
loop_
_entity.id
_entity.type
_entity.pdbx_description
1 polymer ?
#
loop_
_entity_poly.entity_id
_entity_poly.type
_entity_poly.pdbx_seq_one_letter_code
_entity_poly.pdbx_strand_id
1 'polypeptide(L)'
;REETKQRAIVKWVLTRRLTNNDLEAADLDEDGIVGAAEFIVYKLKEMGKIDEKDIGGIMEEFEKLDYDESRTLTTSDIILAQTTSQIQRQ
;
A
#
# COMPACT_ATOMS: atom_id res chain seq x y z
N ARG A 1 29.46 -0.27 -9.08
CA ARG A 1 29.17 1.18 -9.10
C ARG A 1 27.69 1.45 -8.85
N GLU A 2 26.77 0.80 -9.56
CA GLU A 2 25.31 0.94 -9.33
C GLU A 2 24.85 0.41 -7.97
N GLU A 3 25.31 -0.78 -7.54
CA GLU A 3 24.96 -1.32 -6.20
C GLU A 3 25.33 -0.38 -5.06
N THR A 4 26.45 0.34 -5.16
CA THR A 4 26.93 1.23 -4.12
C THR A 4 26.03 2.45 -3.96
N LYS A 5 25.50 2.96 -5.09
CA LYS A 5 24.51 4.04 -5.10
C LYS A 5 23.17 3.57 -4.54
N GLN A 6 22.69 2.39 -4.96
CA GLN A 6 21.42 1.84 -4.47
C GLN A 6 21.46 1.63 -2.94
N ARG A 7 22.55 1.09 -2.42
CA ARG A 7 22.76 0.94 -0.97
C ARG A 7 22.80 2.28 -0.23
N ALA A 8 23.38 3.33 -0.85
CA ALA A 8 23.40 4.66 -0.27
C ALA A 8 22.00 5.28 -0.20
N ILE A 9 21.17 5.12 -1.24
CA ILE A 9 19.77 5.57 -1.27
C ILE A 9 18.97 4.87 -0.17
N VAL A 10 19.04 3.54 -0.10
CA VAL A 10 18.33 2.76 0.94
C VAL A 10 18.75 3.21 2.34
N LYS A 11 20.06 3.37 2.58
CA LYS A 11 20.57 3.83 3.89
C LYS A 11 20.07 5.24 4.23
N TRP A 12 20.02 6.14 3.26
CA TRP A 12 19.50 7.49 3.46
C TRP A 12 18.00 7.47 3.78
N VAL A 13 17.18 6.74 3.02
CA VAL A 13 15.72 6.62 3.24
C VAL A 13 15.41 6.09 4.65
N LEU A 14 16.20 5.13 5.14
CA LEU A 14 16.03 4.54 6.48
C LEU A 14 16.47 5.42 7.64
N THR A 15 17.32 6.44 7.40
CA THR A 15 17.92 7.27 8.47
C THR A 15 17.47 8.73 8.45
N ARG A 16 16.84 9.16 7.36
CA ARG A 16 16.19 10.47 7.22
C ARG A 16 15.07 10.64 8.25
N ARG A 17 14.91 11.87 8.74
CA ARG A 17 13.76 12.28 9.58
C ARG A 17 12.48 12.41 8.75
N LEU A 18 11.36 11.99 9.34
CA LEU A 18 10.03 12.23 8.78
C LEU A 18 9.56 13.64 9.08
N THR A 19 8.84 14.22 8.12
CA THR A 19 8.13 15.50 8.25
C THR A 19 6.62 15.28 8.27
N ASN A 20 5.83 16.30 8.62
CA ASN A 20 4.36 16.19 8.57
C ASN A 20 3.86 15.88 7.16
N ASN A 21 4.45 16.49 6.13
CA ASN A 21 4.10 16.18 4.73
C ASN A 21 4.44 14.73 4.35
N ASP A 22 5.49 14.15 4.94
CA ASP A 22 5.81 12.73 4.73
C ASP A 22 4.78 11.82 5.40
N LEU A 23 4.19 12.27 6.51
CA LEU A 23 3.11 11.56 7.20
C LEU A 23 1.82 11.62 6.37
N GLU A 24 1.44 12.81 5.89
CA GLU A 24 0.29 12.99 4.99
C GLU A 24 0.43 12.18 3.71
N ALA A 25 1.64 12.05 3.15
CA ALA A 25 1.87 11.25 1.95
C ALA A 25 1.95 9.73 2.21
N ALA A 26 2.08 9.33 3.48
CA ALA A 26 2.11 7.92 3.87
C ALA A 26 0.71 7.40 4.28
N ASP A 27 -0.17 8.29 4.70
CA ASP A 27 -1.58 8.04 5.04
C ASP A 27 -2.36 7.72 3.75
N LEU A 28 -2.56 6.43 3.47
CA LEU A 28 -3.14 5.95 2.21
C LEU A 28 -4.67 5.89 2.27
N ASP A 29 -5.25 5.73 3.46
CA ASP A 29 -6.69 5.67 3.66
C ASP A 29 -7.32 7.00 4.17
N GLU A 30 -6.47 8.01 4.38
CA GLU A 30 -6.81 9.37 4.78
C GLU A 30 -7.51 9.45 6.16
N ASP A 31 -7.19 8.53 7.08
CA ASP A 31 -7.73 8.52 8.45
C ASP A 31 -6.93 9.42 9.43
N GLY A 32 -5.80 9.97 9.00
CA GLY A 32 -4.90 10.80 9.78
C GLY A 32 -3.91 10.03 10.65
N ILE A 33 -3.84 8.70 10.53
CA ILE A 33 -3.03 7.78 11.32
C ILE A 33 -2.20 6.90 10.39
N VAL A 34 -0.88 7.12 10.36
CA VAL A 34 0.00 6.23 9.60
C VAL A 34 0.30 4.95 10.38
N GLY A 35 -0.28 3.85 9.92
CA GLY A 35 0.00 2.49 10.37
C GLY A 35 1.37 1.96 9.92
N ALA A 36 1.77 0.81 10.48
CA ALA A 36 3.06 0.19 10.13
C ALA A 36 3.14 -0.22 8.65
N ALA A 37 2.03 -0.70 8.07
CA ALA A 37 1.98 -1.13 6.68
C ALA A 37 2.15 0.05 5.72
N GLU A 38 1.41 1.13 5.94
CA GLU A 38 1.51 2.41 5.22
C GLU A 38 2.92 2.99 5.29
N PHE A 39 3.52 2.99 6.49
CA PHE A 39 4.90 3.42 6.66
C PHE A 39 5.89 2.59 5.83
N ILE A 40 5.70 1.26 5.78
CA ILE A 40 6.53 0.36 4.96
C ILE A 40 6.35 0.68 3.48
N VAL A 41 5.11 0.84 3.00
CA VAL A 41 4.80 1.18 1.60
C VAL A 41 5.44 2.51 1.22
N TYR A 42 5.27 3.54 2.04
CA TYR A 42 5.92 4.84 1.86
C TYR A 42 7.45 4.71 1.74
N LYS A 43 8.10 3.92 2.61
CA LYS A 43 9.54 3.69 2.54
C LYS A 43 9.97 2.91 1.30
N LEU A 44 9.18 1.95 0.83
CA LEU A 44 9.46 1.21 -0.40
C LEU A 44 9.38 2.12 -1.63
N LYS A 45 8.41 3.03 -1.65
CA LYS A 45 8.26 4.08 -2.67
C LYS A 45 9.44 5.06 -2.64
N GLU A 46 9.84 5.56 -1.47
CA GLU A 46 11.03 6.42 -1.32
C GLU A 46 12.33 5.71 -1.80
N MET A 47 12.42 4.40 -1.63
CA MET A 47 13.55 3.60 -2.14
C MET A 47 13.48 3.35 -3.66
N GLY A 48 12.40 3.77 -4.32
CA GLY A 48 12.15 3.52 -5.74
C GLY A 48 11.91 2.04 -6.07
N LYS A 49 11.42 1.26 -5.10
CA LYS A 49 11.12 -0.17 -5.30
C LYS A 49 9.72 -0.41 -5.87
N ILE A 50 8.82 0.53 -5.62
CA ILE A 50 7.44 0.57 -6.12
C ILE A 50 7.12 2.00 -6.55
N ASP A 51 6.14 2.18 -7.42
CA ASP A 51 5.62 3.49 -7.81
C ASP A 51 4.12 3.65 -7.49
N GLU A 52 3.54 4.81 -7.83
CA GLU A 52 2.12 5.09 -7.58
C GLU A 52 1.17 4.15 -8.34
N LYS A 53 1.59 3.63 -9.49
CA LYS A 53 0.76 2.71 -10.28
C LYS A 53 0.72 1.35 -9.63
N ASP A 54 1.84 0.90 -9.07
CA ASP A 54 1.89 -0.33 -8.28
C ASP A 54 0.95 -0.23 -7.08
N ILE A 55 1.03 0.88 -6.33
CA ILE A 55 0.17 1.11 -5.15
C ILE A 55 -1.30 1.18 -5.57
N GLY A 56 -1.64 1.99 -6.58
CA GLY A 56 -3.01 2.15 -7.05
C GLY A 56 -3.62 0.84 -7.58
N GLY A 57 -2.85 0.04 -8.32
CA GLY A 57 -3.32 -1.26 -8.82
C GLY A 57 -3.59 -2.26 -7.70
N ILE A 58 -2.75 -2.28 -6.66
CA ILE A 58 -2.96 -3.13 -5.48
C ILE A 58 -4.17 -2.64 -4.67
N MET A 59 -4.33 -1.32 -4.51
CA MET A 59 -5.50 -0.76 -3.82
C MET A 59 -6.81 -1.03 -4.57
N GLU A 60 -6.81 -0.96 -5.90
CA GLU A 60 -7.98 -1.33 -6.71
C GLU A 60 -8.35 -2.82 -6.54
N GLU A 61 -7.35 -3.70 -6.40
CA GLU A 61 -7.60 -5.12 -6.07
C GLU A 61 -8.15 -5.28 -4.65
N PHE A 62 -7.62 -4.54 -3.68
CA PHE A 62 -8.10 -4.54 -2.31
C PHE A 62 -9.57 -4.12 -2.23
N GLU A 63 -9.95 -3.00 -2.86
CA GLU A 63 -11.33 -2.50 -2.89
C GLU A 63 -12.31 -3.49 -3.52
N LYS A 64 -11.88 -4.27 -4.52
CA LYS A 64 -12.71 -5.32 -5.12
C LYS A 64 -12.92 -6.52 -4.19
N LEU A 65 -11.96 -6.77 -3.30
CA LEU A 65 -12.03 -7.86 -2.34
C LEU A 65 -12.80 -7.47 -1.09
N ASP A 66 -12.72 -6.20 -0.67
CA ASP A 66 -13.39 -5.62 0.49
C ASP A 66 -14.90 -5.47 0.25
N TYR A 67 -15.62 -6.58 0.37
CA TYR A 67 -17.03 -6.68 -0.01
C TYR A 67 -17.95 -5.80 0.86
N ASP A 68 -17.61 -5.61 2.14
CA ASP A 68 -18.40 -4.80 3.06
C ASP A 68 -17.93 -3.34 3.16
N GLU A 69 -16.94 -2.95 2.34
CA GLU A 69 -16.33 -1.62 2.32
C GLU A 69 -15.82 -1.18 3.71
N SER A 70 -15.41 -2.14 4.54
CA SER A 70 -14.92 -1.89 5.90
C SER A 70 -13.52 -1.27 5.92
N ARG A 71 -12.85 -1.20 4.76
CA ARG A 71 -11.43 -0.91 4.59
C ARG A 71 -10.53 -1.97 5.24
N THR A 72 -11.05 -3.17 5.43
CA THR A 72 -10.31 -4.31 5.96
C THR A 72 -10.65 -5.57 5.18
N LEU A 73 -9.70 -6.49 5.04
CA LEU A 73 -10.00 -7.79 4.45
C LEU A 73 -10.16 -8.85 5.54
N THR A 74 -11.36 -9.38 5.64
CA THR A 74 -11.69 -10.54 6.45
C THR A 74 -11.89 -11.78 5.57
N THR A 75 -11.96 -12.95 6.20
CA THR A 75 -12.29 -14.20 5.47
C THR A 75 -13.67 -14.12 4.80
N SER A 76 -14.62 -13.40 5.39
CA SER A 76 -15.96 -13.23 4.83
C SER A 76 -15.92 -12.49 3.50
N ASP A 77 -15.10 -11.43 3.40
CA ASP A 77 -14.96 -10.61 2.21
C ASP A 77 -14.46 -11.44 1.03
N ILE A 78 -13.42 -12.25 1.27
CA ILE A 78 -12.87 -13.16 0.25
C ILE A 78 -13.92 -14.16 -0.25
N ILE A 79 -14.71 -14.77 0.66
CA ILE A 79 -15.76 -15.73 0.28
C ILE A 79 -16.85 -15.04 -0.55
N LEU A 80 -17.29 -13.86 -0.13
CA LEU A 80 -18.39 -13.13 -0.77
C LEU A 80 -17.97 -12.55 -2.14
N ALA A 81 -16.78 -11.96 -2.24
CA ALA A 81 -16.23 -11.47 -3.50
C ALA A 81 -16.06 -12.60 -4.54
N GLN A 82 -15.59 -13.78 -4.10
CA GLN A 82 -15.45 -14.96 -4.96
C GLN A 82 -16.80 -15.54 -5.39
N THR A 83 -17.78 -15.61 -4.48
CA THR A 83 -19.12 -16.14 -4.78
C THR A 83 -19.85 -15.24 -5.77
N THR A 84 -19.82 -13.92 -5.57
CA THR A 84 -20.40 -12.93 -6.49
C THR A 84 -19.80 -13.03 -7.89
N SER A 85 -18.47 -13.18 -7.98
CA SER A 85 -17.75 -13.32 -9.25
C SER A 85 -18.12 -14.60 -10.02
N GLN A 86 -18.49 -15.68 -9.33
CA GLN A 86 -18.94 -16.91 -9.97
C GLN A 86 -20.37 -16.81 -10.51
N ILE A 87 -21.26 -16.12 -9.79
CA ILE A 87 -22.65 -15.88 -10.21
C ILE A 87 -22.69 -15.01 -11.47
N GLN A 88 -21.86 -13.99 -11.57
CA GLN A 88 -21.81 -13.09 -12.74
C GLN A 88 -21.27 -13.73 -14.03
N ARG A 89 -20.64 -14.92 -13.93
CA ARG A 89 -20.09 -15.66 -15.07
C ARG A 89 -21.05 -16.72 -15.64
N GLN A 90 -22.22 -16.91 -15.02
CA GLN A 90 -23.29 -17.80 -15.50
C GLN A 90 -24.38 -17.01 -16.20
#